data_AF-A0A3A8NRL8-F1
#
_entry.id   AF-A0A3A8NRL8-F1
#
_cell.length_a   1.000
_cell.length_b   1.000
_cell.length_c   1.000
_cell.angle_alpha   90.00
_cell.angle_beta   90.00
_cell.angle_gamma   90.00
#
_symmetry.space_group_name_H-M   'P 1'
#
loop_
_entity.id
_entity.type
_entity.pdbx_description
1 polymer ?
#
loop_
_entity_poly.entity_id
_entity_poly.type
_entity_poly.pdbx_seq_one_letter_code
_entity_poly.pdbx_strand_id
1 'polypeptide(L)'
;MKRKQVGFGIAVWLSAAGALAQEAEPGSGITPQLGLQLGYASGDDIEGGEHGGPGARVQLLARFNRFVAAGAEGAYFLKAGSQTRVSPRPGGGEDTKSISGGLMLLSGVLRLGFDDKAVRPNFLAGLTLGNAGGQTDTFYFLGGELAFMVSRLPLVVDVRYLAPLSGSETGYPNYLTLGLGTRLSW
;
A
#
# COMPACT_ATOMS: atom_id res chain seq x y z
N MET A 1 16.71 45.31 -24.80
CA MET A 1 16.04 44.52 -23.74
C MET A 1 16.14 43.05 -24.10
N LYS A 2 16.88 42.26 -23.30
CA LYS A 2 17.17 40.84 -23.56
C LYS A 2 16.08 39.96 -22.92
N ARG A 3 15.34 39.18 -23.72
CA ARG A 3 14.48 38.10 -23.22
C ARG A 3 15.32 36.85 -23.03
N LYS A 4 15.48 36.40 -21.77
CA LYS A 4 16.06 35.09 -21.45
C LYS A 4 14.97 34.03 -21.63
N GLN A 5 15.22 33.07 -22.53
CA GLN A 5 14.53 31.79 -22.53
C GLN A 5 15.02 30.99 -21.32
N VAL A 6 14.10 30.46 -20.52
CA VAL A 6 14.39 29.48 -19.46
C VAL A 6 13.99 28.13 -20.03
N GLY A 7 14.98 27.37 -20.52
CA GLY A 7 14.81 25.97 -20.85
C GLY A 7 14.91 25.13 -19.57
N PHE A 8 13.84 24.44 -19.21
CA PHE A 8 13.86 23.40 -18.18
C PHE A 8 14.40 22.12 -18.81
N GLY A 9 15.65 21.77 -18.49
CA GLY A 9 16.24 20.48 -18.86
C GLY A 9 15.83 19.40 -17.87
N ILE A 10 15.03 18.44 -18.31
CA ILE A 10 14.83 17.16 -17.61
C ILE A 10 15.99 16.25 -18.01
N ALA A 11 17.01 16.16 -17.15
CA ALA A 11 18.05 15.16 -17.30
C ALA A 11 17.52 13.82 -16.77
N VAL A 12 17.04 12.96 -17.67
CA VAL A 12 16.70 11.57 -17.38
C VAL A 12 18.01 10.81 -17.17
N TRP A 13 18.23 10.34 -15.95
CA TRP A 13 19.33 9.44 -15.59
C TRP A 13 19.12 8.05 -16.23
N LEU A 14 19.56 7.90 -17.48
CA LEU A 14 19.83 6.60 -18.10
C LEU A 14 21.18 6.07 -17.61
N SER A 15 21.22 5.46 -16.43
CA SER A 15 22.38 4.65 -16.02
C SER A 15 22.04 3.46 -15.12
N ALA A 16 20.78 3.29 -14.70
CA ALA A 16 20.37 2.13 -13.90
C ALA A 16 20.15 0.84 -14.71
N ALA A 17 20.06 0.91 -16.05
CA ALA A 17 19.84 -0.27 -16.89
C ALA A 17 21.05 -1.24 -16.90
N GLY A 18 22.27 -0.73 -16.66
CA GLY A 18 23.48 -1.55 -16.61
C GLY A 18 23.66 -2.32 -15.29
N ALA A 19 23.08 -1.84 -14.18
CA ALA A 19 23.26 -2.44 -12.86
C ALA A 19 22.33 -3.64 -12.60
N LEU A 20 21.27 -3.81 -13.40
CA LEU A 20 20.36 -4.96 -13.31
C LEU A 20 20.88 -6.20 -14.06
N ALA A 21 21.96 -6.07 -14.83
CA ALA A 21 22.42 -7.10 -15.76
C ALA A 21 23.55 -8.00 -15.23
N GLN A 22 24.12 -7.76 -14.04
CA GLN A 22 25.31 -8.51 -13.63
C GLN A 22 25.48 -8.62 -12.11
N GLU A 23 24.69 -9.49 -11.48
CA GLU A 23 25.11 -10.28 -10.31
C GLU A 23 24.08 -11.40 -10.06
N ALA A 24 24.17 -12.46 -10.86
CA ALA A 24 23.66 -13.75 -10.43
C ALA A 24 24.67 -14.32 -9.43
N GLU A 25 24.50 -13.96 -8.16
CA GLU A 25 25.21 -14.60 -7.04
C GLU A 25 24.92 -16.12 -7.07
N PRO A 26 25.91 -16.98 -6.78
CA PRO A 26 25.71 -18.43 -6.72
C PRO A 26 24.87 -18.78 -5.47
N GLY A 27 23.56 -18.85 -5.66
CA GLY A 27 22.55 -19.15 -4.64
C GLY A 27 21.13 -19.07 -5.20
N SER A 28 20.97 -19.46 -6.47
CA SER A 28 19.84 -19.19 -7.38
C SER A 28 18.53 -19.88 -6.97
N GLY A 29 17.96 -19.49 -5.84
CA GLY A 29 16.67 -19.94 -5.36
C GLY A 29 15.75 -18.77 -5.05
N ILE A 30 14.47 -18.90 -5.40
CA ILE A 30 13.43 -18.02 -4.90
C ILE A 30 13.33 -18.25 -3.39
N THR A 31 13.60 -17.23 -2.56
CA THR A 31 13.42 -17.33 -1.10
C THR A 31 11.99 -16.94 -0.73
N PRO A 32 11.18 -17.82 -0.12
CA PRO A 32 9.90 -17.43 0.44
C PRO A 32 10.05 -16.45 1.61
N GLN A 33 9.13 -15.49 1.70
CA GLN A 33 9.03 -14.54 2.80
C GLN A 33 7.59 -14.43 3.31
N LEU A 34 7.43 -14.41 4.63
CA LEU A 34 6.17 -14.14 5.32
C LEU A 34 6.25 -12.79 6.02
N GLY A 35 5.41 -11.85 5.62
CA GLY A 35 5.19 -10.59 6.34
C GLY A 35 3.95 -10.68 7.21
N LEU A 36 4.06 -10.30 8.47
CA LEU A 36 2.93 -10.15 9.39
C LEU A 36 2.95 -8.73 9.96
N GLN A 37 1.87 -7.98 9.77
CA GLN A 37 1.81 -6.58 10.19
C GLN A 37 0.48 -6.27 10.88
N LEU A 38 0.55 -5.46 11.92
CA LEU A 38 -0.59 -4.75 12.48
C LEU A 38 -0.56 -3.33 11.96
N GLY A 39 -1.73 -2.71 11.83
CA GLY A 39 -1.79 -1.40 11.19
C GLY A 39 -3.06 -0.63 11.46
N TYR A 40 -3.15 0.50 10.78
CA TYR A 40 -4.30 1.37 10.76
C TYR A 40 -4.56 1.80 9.33
N ALA A 41 -5.82 1.79 8.91
CA ALA A 41 -6.27 2.37 7.65
C ALA A 41 -7.11 3.60 7.95
N SER A 42 -6.93 4.66 7.18
CA SER A 42 -7.72 5.89 7.22
C SER A 42 -8.08 6.27 5.79
N GLY A 43 -9.31 6.72 5.57
CA GLY A 43 -9.74 7.26 4.29
C GLY A 43 -10.83 8.31 4.48
N ASP A 44 -10.84 9.29 3.58
CA ASP A 44 -11.81 10.38 3.58
C ASP A 44 -12.73 10.21 2.38
N ASP A 45 -14.03 10.05 2.62
CA ASP A 45 -14.99 9.97 1.54
C ASP A 45 -15.28 11.36 0.92
N ILE A 46 -15.88 11.35 -0.27
CA ILE A 46 -16.26 12.57 -1.01
C ILE A 46 -17.32 13.42 -0.28
N GLU A 47 -17.97 12.87 0.75
CA GLU A 47 -19.01 13.51 1.56
C GLU A 47 -18.43 14.11 2.86
N GLY A 48 -17.11 13.99 3.08
CA GLY A 48 -16.38 14.54 4.23
C GLY A 48 -16.41 13.64 5.48
N GLY A 49 -16.82 12.38 5.35
CA GLY A 49 -16.74 11.37 6.40
C GLY A 49 -15.34 10.76 6.51
N GLU A 50 -14.74 10.87 7.69
CA GLU A 50 -13.51 10.15 8.02
C GLU A 50 -13.85 8.71 8.44
N HIS A 51 -13.30 7.74 7.71
CA HIS A 51 -13.40 6.32 8.04
C HIS A 51 -12.02 5.77 8.36
N GLY A 52 -11.87 5.22 9.56
CA GLY A 52 -10.60 4.66 9.96
C GLY A 52 -10.70 3.57 10.99
N GLY A 53 -9.72 2.68 10.99
CA GLY A 53 -9.57 1.75 12.08
C GLY A 53 -8.42 0.77 11.97
N PRO A 54 -8.17 0.06 13.09
CA PRO A 54 -7.05 -0.85 13.23
C PRO A 54 -7.28 -2.12 12.41
N GLY A 55 -6.19 -2.75 12.01
CA GLY A 55 -6.23 -3.95 11.21
C GLY A 55 -4.96 -4.77 11.25
N ALA A 56 -4.95 -5.79 10.42
CA ALA A 56 -3.81 -6.66 10.22
C ALA A 56 -3.63 -6.97 8.74
N ARG A 57 -2.40 -7.33 8.39
CA ARG A 57 -1.98 -7.66 7.03
C ARG A 57 -1.02 -8.83 7.06
N VAL A 58 -1.18 -9.72 6.09
CA VAL A 58 -0.33 -10.89 5.86
C VAL A 58 0.17 -10.86 4.43
N GLN A 59 1.47 -11.02 4.25
CA GLN A 59 2.14 -11.07 2.94
C GLN A 59 2.84 -12.40 2.76
N LEU A 60 2.70 -12.98 1.58
CA LEU A 60 3.47 -14.13 1.10
C LEU A 60 4.23 -13.68 -0.14
N LEU A 61 5.54 -13.50 -0.02
CA LEU A 61 6.39 -13.01 -1.09
C LEU A 61 7.42 -14.06 -1.52
N ALA A 62 7.67 -14.11 -2.82
CA ALA A 62 8.82 -14.75 -3.42
C ALA A 62 9.92 -13.68 -3.61
N ARG A 63 11.04 -13.80 -2.90
CA ARG A 63 12.22 -12.97 -3.12
C ARG A 63 13.08 -13.59 -4.21
N PHE A 64 13.22 -12.88 -5.32
CA PHE A 64 13.97 -13.34 -6.49
C PHE A 64 15.45 -13.01 -6.39
N ASN A 65 15.78 -11.88 -5.77
CA ASN A 65 17.15 -11.45 -5.50
C ASN A 65 17.17 -10.47 -4.32
N ARG A 66 18.34 -9.90 -4.00
CA ARG A 66 18.50 -8.92 -2.91
C ARG A 66 17.73 -7.60 -3.09
N PHE A 67 17.10 -7.38 -4.25
CA PHE A 67 16.41 -6.14 -4.56
C PHE A 67 14.90 -6.31 -4.81
N VAL A 68 14.47 -7.48 -5.28
CA VAL A 68 13.12 -7.70 -5.80
C VAL A 68 12.45 -8.85 -5.10
N ALA A 69 11.23 -8.59 -4.61
CA ALA A 69 10.29 -9.62 -4.17
C ALA A 69 8.89 -9.32 -4.68
N ALA A 70 8.10 -10.35 -4.96
CA ALA A 70 6.70 -10.18 -5.33
C ALA A 70 5.83 -11.30 -4.79
N GLY A 71 4.54 -11.05 -4.61
CA GLY A 71 3.61 -12.08 -4.17
C GLY A 71 2.24 -11.55 -3.78
N ALA A 72 1.54 -12.31 -2.94
CA ALA A 72 0.18 -12.01 -2.54
C ALA A 72 0.12 -11.40 -1.13
N GLU A 73 -0.88 -10.56 -0.90
CA GLU A 73 -1.17 -9.95 0.38
C GLU A 73 -2.66 -9.97 0.67
N GLY A 74 -3.02 -10.34 1.91
CA GLY A 74 -4.36 -10.12 2.46
C GLY A 74 -4.30 -9.13 3.60
N ALA A 75 -5.24 -8.19 3.65
CA ALA A 75 -5.39 -7.27 4.78
C ALA A 75 -6.86 -7.09 5.18
N TYR A 76 -7.07 -6.83 6.47
CA TYR A 76 -8.37 -6.50 7.02
C TYR A 76 -8.26 -5.39 8.04
N PHE A 77 -9.05 -4.34 7.87
CA PHE A 77 -9.12 -3.21 8.80
C PHE A 77 -10.55 -3.04 9.30
N LEU A 78 -10.70 -3.06 10.61
CA LEU A 78 -11.97 -2.83 11.29
C LEU A 78 -12.39 -1.38 11.06
N LYS A 79 -13.68 -1.13 10.80
CA LYS A 79 -14.28 0.21 10.65
C LYS A 79 -13.77 1.08 9.49
N ALA A 80 -12.63 0.77 8.88
CA ALA A 80 -12.11 1.54 7.75
C ALA A 80 -13.01 1.45 6.49
N GLY A 81 -13.88 0.43 6.39
CA GLY A 81 -14.86 0.33 5.33
C GLY A 81 -16.27 0.79 5.75
N SER A 82 -16.36 1.63 6.78
CA SER A 82 -17.64 2.19 7.23
C SER A 82 -18.18 3.18 6.19
N GLN A 83 -19.50 3.36 6.21
CA GLN A 83 -20.19 4.25 5.29
C GLN A 83 -21.18 5.12 6.05
N THR A 84 -21.33 6.36 5.61
CA THR A 84 -22.39 7.25 6.07
C THR A 84 -23.54 7.15 5.07
N ARG A 85 -24.73 6.74 5.52
CA ARG A 85 -25.93 6.69 4.66
C ARG A 85 -26.86 7.83 5.02
N VAL A 86 -27.07 8.74 4.08
CA VAL A 86 -28.07 9.81 4.20
C VAL A 86 -29.39 9.31 3.61
N SER A 87 -30.43 9.22 4.43
CA SER A 87 -31.78 8.85 3.99
C SER A 87 -32.74 10.03 4.15
N PRO A 88 -33.58 10.35 3.15
CA PRO A 88 -34.60 11.38 3.31
C PRO A 88 -35.64 10.94 4.34
N ARG A 89 -35.95 11.82 5.30
CA ARG A 89 -36.92 11.54 6.36
C ARG A 89 -38.34 11.96 5.91
N PRO A 90 -39.37 11.11 6.11
CA PRO A 90 -40.75 11.52 5.85
C PRO A 90 -41.16 12.66 6.80
N GLY A 91 -41.48 13.84 6.25
CA GLY A 91 -41.83 15.05 7.00
C GLY A 91 -40.83 16.21 6.91
N GLY A 92 -39.72 16.03 6.20
CA GLY A 92 -38.68 17.05 5.99
C GLY A 92 -37.46 16.82 6.91
N GLY A 93 -36.27 16.86 6.32
CA GLY A 93 -34.98 16.59 6.98
C GLY A 93 -34.25 15.36 6.43
N GLU A 94 -33.00 15.20 6.85
CA GLU A 94 -32.11 14.10 6.48
C GLU A 94 -31.79 13.26 7.72
N ASP A 95 -31.98 11.94 7.65
CA ASP A 95 -31.51 11.01 8.67
C ASP A 95 -30.15 10.46 8.24
N THR A 96 -29.10 10.80 8.98
CA THR A 96 -27.75 10.29 8.78
C THR A 96 -27.53 9.04 9.64
N LYS A 97 -27.25 7.90 9.01
CA LYS A 97 -26.91 6.65 9.71
C LYS A 97 -25.52 6.17 9.32
N SER A 98 -24.62 6.07 10.29
CA SER A 98 -23.33 5.39 10.10
C SER A 98 -23.52 3.87 10.14
N ILE A 99 -23.04 3.19 9.11
CA ILE A 99 -22.99 1.73 9.02
C ILE A 99 -21.53 1.33 9.17
N SER A 100 -21.22 0.69 10.31
CA SER A 100 -19.87 0.19 10.57
C SER A 100 -19.53 -0.95 9.63
N GLY A 101 -18.44 -0.82 8.88
CA GLY A 101 -17.99 -1.81 7.90
C GLY A 101 -16.48 -2.05 7.99
N GLY A 102 -16.04 -3.27 7.69
CA GLY A 102 -14.61 -3.57 7.54
C GLY A 102 -14.12 -3.25 6.13
N LEU A 103 -12.82 -2.98 6.00
CA LEU A 103 -12.12 -2.93 4.73
C LEU A 103 -11.32 -4.21 4.56
N MET A 104 -11.70 -5.05 3.59
CA MET A 104 -10.96 -6.25 3.19
C MET A 104 -10.17 -5.95 1.92
N LEU A 105 -8.90 -6.32 1.88
CA LEU A 105 -8.02 -6.10 0.73
C LEU A 105 -7.31 -7.41 0.36
N LEU A 106 -7.33 -7.75 -0.92
CA LEU A 106 -6.54 -8.82 -1.51
C LEU A 106 -5.66 -8.22 -2.62
N SER A 107 -4.34 -8.29 -2.46
CA SER A 107 -3.41 -7.55 -3.32
C SER A 107 -2.33 -8.42 -3.93
N GLY A 108 -1.94 -8.10 -5.15
CA GLY A 108 -0.63 -8.46 -5.70
C GLY A 108 0.37 -7.38 -5.35
N VAL A 109 1.50 -7.75 -4.75
CA VAL A 109 2.52 -6.84 -4.23
C VAL A 109 3.83 -7.04 -4.97
N LEU A 110 4.42 -5.94 -5.43
CA LEU A 110 5.80 -5.83 -5.87
C LEU A 110 6.57 -4.99 -4.85
N ARG A 111 7.73 -5.51 -4.43
CA ARG A 111 8.64 -4.87 -3.48
C ARG A 111 10.01 -4.71 -4.12
N LEU A 112 10.50 -3.48 -4.15
CA LEU A 112 11.78 -3.09 -4.75
C LEU A 112 12.60 -2.34 -3.71
N GLY A 113 13.79 -2.80 -3.35
CA GLY A 113 14.59 -2.10 -2.34
C GLY A 113 16.01 -2.59 -2.22
N PHE A 114 16.70 -2.17 -1.17
CA PHE A 114 18.12 -2.48 -0.96
C PHE A 114 18.30 -3.27 0.35
N ASP A 115 18.78 -4.52 0.27
CA ASP A 115 18.92 -5.43 1.43
C ASP A 115 20.26 -5.30 2.18
N ASP A 116 21.15 -4.39 1.76
CA ASP A 116 22.58 -4.41 2.12
C ASP A 116 22.98 -3.49 3.30
N LYS A 117 22.02 -3.03 4.10
CA LYS A 117 22.29 -2.10 5.23
C LYS A 117 21.49 -2.44 6.48
N ALA A 118 21.88 -1.85 7.60
CA ALA A 118 21.16 -1.93 8.88
C ALA A 118 19.72 -1.40 8.78
N VAL A 119 19.50 -0.44 7.89
CA VAL A 119 18.19 0.08 7.48
C VAL A 119 17.99 -0.22 6.00
N ARG A 120 16.91 -0.92 5.68
CA ARG A 120 16.62 -1.45 4.35
C ARG A 120 15.37 -0.77 3.80
N PRO A 121 15.52 0.32 3.02
CA PRO A 121 14.39 0.99 2.40
C PRO A 121 13.90 0.20 1.19
N ASN A 122 12.58 0.16 1.01
CA ASN A 122 11.91 -0.50 -0.09
C ASN A 122 10.73 0.34 -0.55
N PHE A 123 10.52 0.35 -1.85
CA PHE A 123 9.32 0.80 -2.49
C PHE A 123 8.35 -0.37 -2.64
N LEU A 124 7.08 -0.09 -2.44
CA LEU A 124 5.98 -1.03 -2.57
C LEU A 124 5.01 -0.52 -3.62
N ALA A 125 4.57 -1.40 -4.49
CA ALA A 125 3.51 -1.11 -5.45
C ALA A 125 2.66 -2.34 -5.68
N GLY A 126 1.41 -2.15 -6.09
CA GLY A 126 0.56 -3.29 -6.40
C GLY A 126 -0.85 -2.93 -6.83
N LEU A 127 -1.58 -3.98 -7.17
CA LEU A 127 -3.00 -3.94 -7.50
C LEU A 127 -3.78 -4.67 -6.41
N THR A 128 -4.94 -4.14 -6.06
CA THR A 128 -5.72 -4.60 -4.92
C THR A 128 -7.18 -4.73 -5.31
N LEU A 129 -7.78 -5.87 -5.00
CA LEU A 129 -9.23 -6.02 -4.94
C LEU A 129 -9.66 -5.70 -3.51
N GLY A 130 -10.47 -4.66 -3.34
CA GLY A 130 -10.94 -4.20 -2.05
C GLY A 130 -12.45 -4.38 -1.90
N ASN A 131 -12.89 -4.73 -0.70
CA ASN A 131 -14.30 -4.69 -0.32
C ASN A 131 -14.47 -3.79 0.90
N ALA A 132 -15.36 -2.80 0.80
CA ALA A 132 -15.73 -1.90 1.88
C ALA A 132 -17.26 -1.81 1.95
N GLY A 133 -17.84 -2.13 3.12
CA GLY A 133 -19.29 -1.98 3.33
C GLY A 133 -20.16 -2.78 2.36
N GLY A 134 -19.66 -3.90 1.81
CA GLY A 134 -20.40 -4.76 0.87
C GLY A 134 -20.29 -4.34 -0.60
N GLN A 135 -19.59 -3.26 -0.91
CA GLN A 135 -19.20 -2.91 -2.26
C GLN A 135 -17.77 -3.40 -2.54
N THR A 136 -17.47 -3.73 -3.80
CA THR A 136 -16.14 -4.19 -4.23
C THR A 136 -15.60 -3.26 -5.31
N ASP A 137 -14.32 -2.89 -5.23
CA ASP A 137 -13.62 -2.10 -6.25
C ASP A 137 -12.16 -2.57 -6.39
N THR A 138 -11.48 -2.09 -7.44
CA THR A 138 -10.06 -2.33 -7.69
C THR A 138 -9.26 -1.07 -7.44
N PHE A 139 -8.18 -1.20 -6.69
CA PHE A 139 -7.27 -0.13 -6.32
C PHE A 139 -5.89 -0.44 -6.88
N TYR A 140 -5.11 0.61 -7.09
CA TYR A 140 -3.66 0.48 -7.05
C TYR A 140 -3.16 1.04 -5.72
N PHE A 141 -2.00 0.56 -5.28
CA PHE A 141 -1.31 1.16 -4.15
C PHE A 141 0.14 1.46 -4.47
N LEU A 142 0.65 2.51 -3.83
CA LEU A 142 2.06 2.88 -3.81
C LEU A 142 2.47 3.12 -2.35
N GLY A 143 3.67 2.75 -1.99
CA GLY A 143 4.11 2.87 -0.60
C GLY A 143 5.60 2.77 -0.41
N GLY A 144 6.01 3.06 0.81
CA GLY A 144 7.37 2.92 1.29
C GLY A 144 7.41 1.98 2.48
N GLU A 145 8.49 1.23 2.58
CA GLU A 145 8.76 0.32 3.66
C GLU A 145 10.19 0.47 4.15
N LEU A 146 10.37 0.48 5.47
CA LEU A 146 11.65 0.42 6.14
C LEU A 146 11.73 -0.86 6.96
N ALA A 147 12.72 -1.70 6.65
CA ALA A 147 13.04 -2.87 7.44
C ALA A 147 14.35 -2.66 8.20
N PHE A 148 14.41 -3.12 9.44
CA PHE A 148 15.58 -3.05 10.30
C PHE A 148 15.60 -4.21 11.29
N MET A 149 16.80 -4.61 11.73
CA MET A 149 16.95 -5.70 12.69
C MET A 149 16.89 -5.16 14.11
N VAL A 150 15.95 -5.64 14.92
CA VAL A 150 15.91 -5.40 16.36
C VAL A 150 16.31 -6.70 17.05
N SER A 151 17.55 -6.75 17.54
CA SER A 151 18.20 -7.98 18.04
C SER A 151 18.24 -9.09 16.99
N ARG A 152 17.24 -9.98 16.96
CA ARG A 152 17.10 -11.09 16.01
C ARG A 152 15.78 -11.06 15.24
N LEU A 153 14.91 -10.09 15.51
CA LEU A 153 13.62 -9.96 14.86
C LEU A 153 13.71 -8.88 13.76
N PRO A 154 13.43 -9.22 12.50
CA PRO A 154 13.34 -8.23 11.42
C PRO A 154 12.06 -7.42 11.58
N LEU A 155 12.15 -6.19 12.07
CA LEU A 155 11.03 -5.27 12.20
C LEU A 155 10.83 -4.51 10.88
N VAL A 156 9.57 -4.27 10.54
CA VAL A 156 9.16 -3.60 9.31
C VAL A 156 8.11 -2.55 9.64
N VAL A 157 8.32 -1.33 9.14
CA VAL A 157 7.33 -0.25 9.14
C VAL A 157 7.01 0.09 7.70
N ASP A 158 5.74 0.26 7.37
CA ASP A 158 5.33 0.72 6.04
C ASP A 158 4.20 1.75 6.07
N VAL A 159 4.17 2.54 5.01
CA VAL A 159 3.10 3.49 4.70
C VAL A 159 2.68 3.28 3.25
N ARG A 160 1.38 3.20 2.99
CA ARG A 160 0.85 3.04 1.63
C ARG A 160 -0.34 3.92 1.39
N TYR A 161 -0.37 4.49 0.20
CA TYR A 161 -1.50 5.18 -0.37
C TYR A 161 -2.21 4.24 -1.36
N LEU A 162 -3.52 4.07 -1.20
CA LEU A 162 -4.38 3.28 -2.06
C LEU A 162 -5.38 4.21 -2.75
N ALA A 163 -5.51 4.08 -4.06
CA ALA A 163 -6.46 4.85 -4.84
C ALA A 163 -7.24 3.95 -5.82
N PRO A 164 -8.55 4.19 -6.00
CA PRO A 164 -9.37 3.41 -6.92
C PRO A 164 -8.93 3.61 -8.37
N LEU A 165 -8.91 2.52 -9.16
CA LEU A 165 -8.61 2.57 -10.59
C LEU A 165 -9.77 3.14 -11.42
N SER A 166 -10.99 2.96 -10.94
CA SER A 166 -12.24 3.48 -11.52
C SER A 166 -12.35 5.01 -11.43
N GLY A 167 -11.48 5.67 -10.66
CA GLY A 167 -11.57 7.10 -10.35
C GLY A 167 -12.58 7.39 -9.24
N SER A 168 -12.70 8.65 -8.84
CA SER A 168 -13.59 9.07 -7.73
C SER A 168 -15.08 8.94 -8.03
N GLU A 169 -15.46 8.54 -9.25
CA GLU A 169 -16.86 8.46 -9.70
C GLU A 169 -17.66 7.36 -8.98
N THR A 170 -16.99 6.36 -8.39
CA THR A 170 -17.62 5.32 -7.58
C THR A 170 -17.83 5.72 -6.12
N GLY A 171 -17.33 6.90 -5.70
CA GLY A 171 -17.41 7.38 -4.32
C GLY A 171 -16.46 6.68 -3.35
N TYR A 172 -15.51 5.88 -3.84
CA TYR A 172 -14.51 5.26 -2.96
C TYR A 172 -13.46 6.26 -2.48
N PRO A 173 -13.20 6.31 -1.16
CA PRO A 173 -12.15 7.14 -0.61
C PRO A 173 -10.78 6.60 -1.02
N ASN A 174 -9.80 7.51 -1.11
CA ASN A 174 -8.41 7.09 -1.06
C ASN A 174 -8.09 6.65 0.35
N TYR A 175 -7.31 5.57 0.50
CA TYR A 175 -6.88 5.10 1.82
C TYR A 175 -5.40 5.33 2.03
N LEU A 176 -5.05 5.83 3.20
CA LEU A 176 -3.71 5.75 3.76
C LEU A 176 -3.66 4.59 4.75
N THR A 177 -2.70 3.69 4.59
CA THR A 177 -2.44 2.61 5.54
C THR A 177 -1.07 2.77 6.16
N LEU A 178 -1.00 2.50 7.46
CA LEU A 178 0.24 2.42 8.23
C LEU A 178 0.37 1.00 8.78
N GLY A 179 1.56 0.43 8.69
CA GLY A 179 1.85 -0.92 9.15
C GLY A 179 3.11 -0.97 10.01
N LEU A 180 3.07 -1.81 11.04
CA LEU A 180 4.20 -2.21 11.86
C LEU A 180 4.17 -3.73 12.02
N GLY A 181 5.28 -4.40 11.78
CA GLY A 181 5.31 -5.84 11.87
C GLY A 181 6.67 -6.47 11.65
N THR A 182 6.67 -7.73 11.22
CA THR A 182 7.87 -8.53 11.00
C THR A 182 7.86 -9.19 9.64
N ARG A 183 9.05 -9.46 9.10
CA ARG A 183 9.21 -10.25 7.87
C ARG A 183 10.21 -11.38 8.04
N LEU A 184 9.71 -12.61 8.02
CA LEU A 184 10.52 -13.82 8.12
C LEU A 184 10.86 -14.32 6.71
N SER A 185 12.06 -14.83 6.53
CA SER A 185 12.52 -15.48 5.28
C SER A 185 13.12 -16.84 5.65
N TRP A 186 12.89 -17.86 4.83
CA TRP A 186 13.43 -19.21 5.02
C TRP A 186 13.66 -19.93 3.71
#